data_AF-A0A183HPJ7-F1
#
_entry.id   AF-A0A183HPJ7-F1
#
_cell.length_a   1.000
_cell.length_b   1.000
_cell.length_c   1.000
_cell.angle_alpha   90.00
_cell.angle_beta   90.00
_cell.angle_gamma   90.00
#
_symmetry.space_group_name_H-M   'P 1'
#
loop_
_entity.id
_entity.type
_entity.pdbx_description
1 polymer ?
#
loop_
_entity_poly.entity_id
_entity_poly.type
_entity_poly.pdbx_seq_one_letter_code
_entity_poly.pdbx_strand_id
1 'polypeptide(L)'
;MLTLIHTTIISLVFTTVTLITAINYEENDLAKVCRPLDRQLDLLFILDGSGSVSGNTFDTQMAMLNKIIDMIEIGPKNTQIAVMQYSSYTRVEFNFSANPVGCCFNVSK
;
A
#
# COMPACT_ATOMS: atom_id res chain seq x y z
N MET A 1 -36.53 -9.10 -49.61
CA MET A 1 -36.58 -7.80 -48.90
C MET A 1 -36.72 -7.96 -47.38
N LEU A 2 -37.67 -8.76 -46.89
CA LEU A 2 -37.87 -9.01 -45.44
C LEU A 2 -36.67 -9.71 -44.75
N THR A 3 -36.02 -10.65 -45.42
CA THR A 3 -34.81 -11.33 -44.91
C THR A 3 -33.64 -10.37 -44.71
N LEU A 4 -33.47 -9.41 -45.63
CA LEU A 4 -32.43 -8.39 -45.56
C LEU A 4 -32.66 -7.45 -44.37
N ILE A 5 -33.92 -7.05 -44.15
CA ILE A 5 -34.35 -6.23 -43.00
C ILE A 5 -34.10 -7.00 -41.68
N HIS A 6 -34.37 -8.30 -41.65
CA HIS A 6 -34.13 -9.12 -40.46
C HIS A 6 -32.63 -9.23 -40.14
N THR A 7 -31.79 -9.44 -41.15
CA THR A 7 -30.33 -9.52 -40.97
C THR A 7 -29.69 -8.19 -40.57
N THR A 8 -30.16 -7.06 -41.12
CA THR A 8 -29.61 -5.74 -40.76
C THR A 8 -30.01 -5.35 -39.34
N ILE A 9 -31.25 -5.63 -38.92
CA ILE A 9 -31.70 -5.37 -37.55
C ILE A 9 -30.94 -6.26 -36.56
N ILE A 10 -30.80 -7.56 -36.81
CA ILE A 10 -30.05 -8.46 -35.91
C ILE A 10 -28.59 -8.02 -35.77
N SER A 11 -27.93 -7.68 -36.88
CA SER A 11 -26.55 -7.20 -36.86
C SER A 11 -26.39 -5.89 -36.08
N LEU A 12 -27.33 -4.94 -36.25
CA LEU A 12 -27.33 -3.68 -35.52
C LEU A 12 -27.57 -3.88 -34.01
N VAL A 13 -28.47 -4.78 -33.63
CA VAL A 13 -28.71 -5.13 -32.22
C VAL A 13 -27.47 -5.80 -31.61
N PHE A 14 -26.84 -6.75 -32.30
CA PHE A 14 -25.68 -7.46 -31.78
C PHE A 14 -24.45 -6.56 -31.63
N THR A 15 -24.22 -5.69 -32.62
CA THR A 15 -23.13 -4.70 -32.58
C THR A 15 -23.35 -3.65 -31.50
N THR A 16 -24.58 -3.15 -31.32
CA THR A 16 -24.88 -2.19 -30.25
C THR A 16 -24.78 -2.81 -28.86
N VAL A 17 -25.22 -4.06 -28.66
CA VAL A 17 -25.05 -4.78 -27.38
C VAL A 17 -23.57 -4.98 -27.06
N THR A 18 -22.76 -5.41 -28.03
CA THR A 18 -21.31 -5.61 -27.85
C THR A 18 -20.58 -4.29 -27.60
N LEU A 19 -21.01 -3.20 -28.25
CA LEU A 19 -20.44 -1.88 -28.01
C LEU A 19 -20.81 -1.40 -26.61
N ILE A 20 -22.08 -1.50 -26.20
CA ILE A 20 -22.54 -1.12 -24.86
C ILE A 20 -21.78 -1.89 -23.77
N THR A 21 -21.50 -3.18 -23.95
CA THR A 21 -20.67 -3.92 -22.98
C THR A 21 -19.21 -3.48 -22.99
N ALA A 22 -18.67 -3.10 -24.15
CA ALA A 22 -17.30 -2.59 -24.26
C ALA A 22 -17.13 -1.16 -23.70
N ILE A 23 -18.12 -0.26 -23.84
CA ILE A 23 -18.10 1.05 -23.16
C ILE A 23 -18.43 0.96 -21.66
N ASN A 24 -19.18 -0.07 -21.23
CA ASN A 24 -19.32 -0.43 -19.82
C ASN A 24 -18.16 -1.29 -19.30
N TYR A 25 -17.08 -1.44 -20.09
CA TYR A 25 -15.81 -1.93 -19.58
C TYR A 25 -15.26 -0.83 -18.67
N GLU A 26 -15.68 -0.87 -17.41
CA GLU A 26 -15.23 0.05 -16.38
C GLU A 26 -13.75 -0.23 -16.11
N GLU A 27 -12.89 0.39 -16.91
CA GLU A 27 -11.48 0.52 -16.61
C GLU A 27 -11.31 1.60 -15.53
N ASN A 28 -11.78 1.29 -14.32
CA ASN A 28 -11.31 1.98 -13.13
C ASN A 28 -10.07 1.25 -12.59
N ASP A 29 -9.02 1.15 -13.42
CA ASP A 29 -7.72 0.61 -12.98
C ASP A 29 -7.04 1.52 -11.95
N LEU A 30 -7.55 2.74 -11.72
CA LEU A 30 -7.16 3.60 -10.59
C LEU A 30 -7.74 3.13 -9.24
N ALA A 31 -8.82 2.35 -9.22
CA ALA A 31 -9.36 1.75 -7.99
C ALA A 31 -8.71 0.40 -7.66
N LYS A 32 -7.87 -0.13 -8.55
CA LYS A 32 -7.20 -1.43 -8.38
C LYS A 32 -5.86 -1.35 -7.65
N VAL A 33 -5.31 -0.15 -7.45
CA VAL A 33 -3.93 0.03 -6.96
C VAL A 33 -3.81 0.26 -5.45
N CYS A 34 -4.89 0.53 -4.72
CA CYS A 34 -4.85 0.54 -3.26
C CYS A 34 -6.05 -0.22 -2.69
N ARG A 35 -5.95 -1.56 -2.61
CA ARG A 35 -6.90 -2.32 -1.78
C ARG A 35 -6.54 -2.07 -0.32
N PRO A 36 -7.51 -1.71 0.54
CA PRO A 36 -7.30 -1.78 1.99
C PRO A 36 -6.75 -3.16 2.31
N LEU A 37 -5.63 -3.23 3.03
CA LEU A 37 -5.08 -4.49 3.49
C LEU A 37 -6.09 -5.09 4.48
N ASP A 38 -6.84 -6.08 4.02
CA ASP A 38 -7.75 -6.90 4.81
C ASP A 38 -7.01 -8.00 5.59
N ARG A 39 -5.68 -7.95 5.59
CA ARG A 39 -4.77 -8.96 6.15
C ARG A 39 -3.77 -8.34 7.11
N GLN A 40 -3.40 -9.14 8.10
CA GLN A 40 -2.30 -8.84 9.01
C GLN A 40 -0.98 -8.70 8.21
N LEU A 41 -0.24 -7.63 8.50
CA LEU A 41 1.02 -7.31 7.85
C LEU A 41 2.07 -7.02 8.92
N ASP A 42 3.25 -7.59 8.77
CA ASP A 42 4.39 -7.29 9.63
C ASP A 42 5.41 -6.45 8.83
N LEU A 43 5.72 -5.24 9.31
CA LEU A 43 6.68 -4.32 8.69
C LEU A 43 7.91 -4.12 9.58
N LEU A 44 9.09 -4.48 9.08
CA LEU A 44 10.37 -4.19 9.72
C LEU A 44 11.03 -2.99 9.03
N PHE A 45 11.25 -1.90 9.77
CA PHE A 45 12.04 -0.78 9.32
C PHE A 45 13.49 -0.94 9.77
N ILE A 46 14.43 -0.81 8.83
CA ILE A 46 15.86 -0.91 9.09
C ILE A 46 16.49 0.47 8.84
N LEU A 47 17.00 1.10 9.90
CA LEU A 47 17.57 2.44 9.89
C LEU A 47 19.10 2.40 9.87
N ASP A 48 19.73 3.20 9.02
CA ASP A 48 21.19 3.31 8.96
C ASP A 48 21.69 4.27 10.04
N GLY A 49 22.27 3.70 11.09
CA GLY A 49 22.89 4.41 12.22
C GLY A 49 24.38 4.67 12.04
N SER A 50 24.98 4.32 10.90
CA SER A 50 26.43 4.39 10.68
C SER A 50 27.01 5.78 10.91
N GLY A 51 28.30 5.85 11.27
CA GLY A 51 28.98 7.13 11.52
C GLY A 51 29.01 8.10 10.32
N SER A 52 28.84 7.58 9.09
CA SER A 52 28.72 8.38 7.86
C SER A 52 27.37 9.10 7.72
N VAL A 53 26.32 8.61 8.39
CA VAL A 53 25.01 9.25 8.39
C VAL A 53 25.02 10.39 9.40
N SER A 54 24.80 11.63 8.97
CA SER A 54 24.71 12.76 9.92
C SER A 54 23.47 12.65 10.83
N GLY A 55 23.46 13.35 11.96
CA GLY A 55 22.28 13.44 12.83
C GLY A 55 21.04 13.94 12.08
N ASN A 56 21.17 15.01 11.29
CA ASN A 56 20.08 15.55 10.48
C ASN A 56 19.56 14.55 9.43
N THR A 57 20.45 13.74 8.85
CA THR A 57 20.07 12.68 7.91
C THR A 57 19.31 11.57 8.63
N PHE A 58 19.74 11.21 9.84
CA PHE A 58 19.04 10.23 10.68
C PHE A 58 17.66 10.75 11.11
N ASP A 59 17.54 12.01 11.50
CA ASP A 59 16.27 12.65 11.84
C ASP A 59 15.30 12.64 10.65
N THR A 60 15.83 12.76 9.42
CA THR A 60 15.03 12.63 8.19
C THR A 60 14.49 11.20 8.01
N GLN A 61 15.29 10.17 8.32
CA GLN A 61 14.84 8.77 8.31
C GLN A 61 13.72 8.56 9.35
N MET A 62 13.88 9.11 10.55
CA MET A 62 12.88 9.04 11.62
C MET A 62 11.59 9.79 11.27
N ALA A 63 11.70 10.96 10.66
CA ALA A 63 10.53 11.72 10.19
C ALA A 63 9.75 10.95 9.11
N MET A 64 10.44 10.26 8.21
CA MET A 64 9.81 9.40 7.21
C MET A 64 9.11 8.20 7.86
N LEU A 65 9.76 7.53 8.81
CA LEU A 65 9.18 6.42 9.57
C LEU A 65 7.88 6.84 10.27
N ASN A 66 7.90 7.96 11.01
CA ASN A 66 6.72 8.48 11.69
C ASN A 66 5.58 8.82 10.73
N LYS A 67 5.87 9.41 9.56
CA LYS A 67 4.86 9.67 8.53
C LYS A 67 4.20 8.40 8.00
N ILE A 68 4.95 7.32 7.82
CA ILE A 68 4.39 6.03 7.35
C ILE A 68 3.49 5.42 8.42
N ILE A 69 3.92 5.48 9.67
CA ILE A 69 3.17 4.97 10.82
C ILE A 69 1.83 5.68 10.96
N ASP A 70 1.78 7.00 10.78
CA ASP A 70 0.55 7.79 10.85
C ASP A 70 -0.47 7.41 9.75
N MET A 71 -0.03 6.75 8.67
CA MET A 71 -0.88 6.32 7.56
C MET A 71 -1.40 4.88 7.70
N ILE A 72 -0.92 4.11 8.68
CA ILE A 72 -1.20 2.68 8.80
C ILE A 72 -1.94 2.38 10.11
N GLU A 73 -2.96 1.52 10.03
CA GLU A 73 -3.63 1.00 11.22
C GLU A 73 -2.75 -0.05 11.92
N ILE A 74 -2.11 0.37 13.03
CA ILE A 74 -1.26 -0.49 13.85
C ILE A 74 -2.08 -1.18 14.93
N GLY A 75 -1.95 -2.49 15.05
CA GLY A 75 -2.58 -3.24 16.11
C GLY A 75 -2.27 -4.72 16.08
N PRO A 76 -2.55 -5.45 17.17
CA PRO A 76 -2.26 -6.88 17.30
C PRO A 76 -3.03 -7.76 16.32
N LYS A 77 -4.07 -7.23 15.67
CA LYS A 77 -4.85 -7.91 14.61
C LYS A 77 -4.75 -7.23 13.24
N ASN A 78 -3.99 -6.13 13.16
CA ASN A 78 -3.80 -5.31 11.97
C ASN A 78 -2.31 -5.31 11.61
N THR A 79 -1.74 -4.17 11.20
CA THR A 79 -0.30 -4.11 10.93
C THR A 79 0.50 -4.12 12.23
N GLN A 80 1.54 -4.93 12.31
CA GLN A 80 2.55 -4.86 13.36
C GLN A 80 3.84 -4.26 12.79
N ILE A 81 4.55 -3.50 13.62
CA ILE A 81 5.78 -2.83 13.22
C ILE A 81 6.91 -3.21 14.16
N ALA A 82 8.08 -3.43 13.57
CA ALA A 82 9.35 -3.53 14.24
C ALA A 82 10.33 -2.51 13.64
N VAL A 83 11.30 -2.08 14.45
CA VAL A 83 12.36 -1.16 14.04
C VAL A 83 13.71 -1.70 14.49
N MET A 84 14.66 -1.69 13.57
CA MET A 84 16.04 -2.09 13.80
C MET A 84 16.96 -0.99 13.29
N GLN A 85 18.02 -0.70 14.04
CA GLN A 85 19.12 0.13 13.58
C GLN A 85 20.30 -0.79 13.18
N TYR A 86 21.02 -0.44 12.11
CA TYR A 86 22.26 -1.11 11.73
C TYR A 86 23.42 -0.12 11.59
N SER A 87 24.61 -0.59 11.95
CA SER A 87 25.89 0.06 11.67
C SER A 87 26.98 -1.02 11.67
N SER A 88 27.98 -0.93 12.56
CA SER A 88 28.91 -2.02 12.86
C SER A 88 28.22 -3.23 13.50
N TYR A 89 27.12 -2.98 14.22
CA TYR A 89 26.27 -4.00 14.83
C TYR A 89 24.80 -3.65 14.60
N THR A 90 23.95 -4.67 14.63
CA THR A 90 22.49 -4.51 14.57
C THR A 90 21.91 -4.33 15.96
N ARG A 91 20.97 -3.40 16.12
CA ARG A 91 20.24 -3.16 17.37
C ARG A 91 18.75 -3.20 17.08
N VAL A 92 18.03 -4.06 17.80
CA VAL A 92 16.57 -4.07 17.75
C VAL A 92 16.07 -2.95 18.66
N GLU A 93 15.43 -1.95 18.08
CA GLU A 93 14.88 -0.81 18.81
C GLU A 93 13.46 -1.11 19.28
N PHE A 94 12.68 -1.75 18.42
CA PHE A 94 11.31 -2.19 18.71
C PHE A 94 11.04 -3.53 18.03
N ASN A 95 10.50 -4.50 18.77
CA ASN A 95 10.13 -5.81 18.22
C ASN A 95 8.64 -5.86 17.87
N PHE A 96 8.25 -6.78 16.99
CA PHE A 96 6.85 -7.11 16.74
C PHE A 96 6.19 -7.50 18.08
N SER A 97 4.94 -7.06 18.28
CA SER A 97 4.15 -7.28 19.51
C SER A 97 4.56 -6.51 20.77
N ALA A 98 5.55 -5.61 20.73
CA ALA A 98 6.02 -4.87 21.93
C ALA A 98 5.29 -3.54 22.23
N ASN A 99 4.49 -2.99 21.30
CA ASN A 99 3.82 -1.70 21.52
C ASN A 99 2.29 -1.77 21.33
N PRO A 100 1.50 -1.48 22.38
CA PRO A 100 0.07 -1.31 22.26
C PRO A 100 -0.25 0.06 21.65
N VAL A 101 -1.21 0.05 20.71
CA VAL A 101 -2.11 1.15 20.32
C VAL A 101 -1.71 2.56 20.81
N GLY A 102 -1.04 3.35 19.95
CA GLY A 102 -0.68 4.75 20.22
C GLY A 102 0.83 5.03 20.12
N CYS A 103 1.22 5.68 19.02
CA CYS A 103 2.58 6.06 18.61
C CYS A 103 3.34 6.93 19.66
N CYS A 104 4.67 7.07 19.65
CA CYS A 104 5.62 7.18 18.53
C CYS A 104 6.98 6.48 18.81
N PHE A 105 7.67 6.02 17.76
CA PHE A 105 9.05 5.52 17.91
C PHE A 105 10.01 6.68 18.12
N ASN A 106 10.79 6.62 19.20
CA ASN A 106 11.86 7.57 19.46
C ASN A 106 13.19 6.81 19.46
N VAL A 107 13.71 6.55 18.26
CA VAL A 107 15.04 5.95 18.05
C VAL A 107 16.08 7.07 17.97
N SER A 108 17.15 6.95 18.75
CA SER A 108 18.31 7.83 18.68
C SER A 108 19.42 7.20 17.86
N LYS A 109 20.27 8.04 17.23
CA LYS A 109 21.46 7.60 16.53
C LYS A 109 22.44 6.83 17.44
#